data_AF-A0AAV7AEU1-F1
#
_entry.id   AF-A0AAV7AEU1-F1
#
_cell.length_a   1.000
_cell.length_b   1.000
_cell.length_c   1.000
_cell.angle_alpha   90.00
_cell.angle_beta   90.00
_cell.angle_gamma   90.00
#
_symmetry.space_group_name_H-M   'P 1'
#
loop_
_entity.id
_entity.type
_entity.pdbx_description
1 polymer ?
#
loop_
_entity_poly.entity_id
_entity_poly.type
_entity_poly.pdbx_seq_one_letter_code
_entity_poly.pdbx_strand_id
1 'polypeptide(L)'
;MRLNHSLISSNFFLLVANQSKIKIVTPSLSLKFVPEELLIYCRGFRLMHFHFSDNGLKTEAFSMTNTMAKNQQLISSVVQQEAMLRSLDKTEIATPMDYPTHMFESAMDWENEIERLGATSWRVTPLNERCDTCTSLSKYFVVPCKLLDNDLKNTFAHFQQRRIPRWSWHHPGGGDLLRSAGFQTNTDPDKEDLRSIRSLLFGNHSQSVIIDTTEDLPSVADIQASFLKLRALCCSDTSTPVSNEKWLSNLEGSHWLDHVRSCLKKASEVSMLLSEGNRSIVLQEPEDRDINCLMTSLVQVLSDPHSRTLSGFQSLVQKEWVSAGHPFMQRINHFKQSDKEESPVFLLFLDCVWQCLQQFPTAFEFTESYLLALHDSTYNLFCSTFTHNCPWDRIRGSQVISVPYNISKGFVLWVQ
;
A
#
# COMPACT_ATOMS: atom_id res chain seq x y z
N MET A 1 4.51 5.71 -33.10
CA MET A 1 5.26 7.00 -32.95
C MET A 1 5.85 7.02 -31.52
N ARG A 2 7.14 7.36 -31.30
CA ARG A 2 7.74 7.32 -29.93
C ARG A 2 7.15 8.42 -29.06
N LEU A 3 6.17 8.08 -28.21
CA LEU A 3 5.75 8.94 -27.10
C LEU A 3 6.96 9.14 -26.18
N ASN A 4 7.29 10.39 -25.86
CA ASN A 4 8.36 10.71 -24.94
C ASN A 4 8.05 10.05 -23.59
N HIS A 5 8.88 9.09 -23.16
CA HIS A 5 8.67 8.27 -21.96
C HIS A 5 8.53 9.11 -20.66
N SER A 6 8.93 10.38 -20.69
CA SER A 6 8.76 11.34 -19.59
C SER A 6 7.32 11.84 -19.38
N LEU A 7 6.39 11.51 -20.28
CA LEU A 7 5.01 12.01 -20.28
C LEU A 7 4.00 10.96 -19.83
N ILE A 8 4.41 9.95 -19.05
CA ILE A 8 3.55 8.86 -18.56
C ILE A 8 3.27 8.99 -17.04
N SER A 9 3.49 10.14 -16.41
CA SER A 9 3.25 10.40 -14.97
C SER A 9 1.92 11.10 -14.54
N SER A 10 0.71 10.82 -15.05
CA SER A 10 -0.56 11.45 -14.62
C SER A 10 -1.64 10.39 -14.34
N ASN A 11 -2.63 10.72 -13.50
CA ASN A 11 -3.69 9.78 -13.08
C ASN A 11 -4.42 9.13 -14.25
N PHE A 12 -4.48 9.84 -15.36
CA PHE A 12 -4.75 9.31 -16.68
C PHE A 12 -4.20 10.27 -17.73
N PHE A 13 -3.52 9.76 -18.77
CA PHE A 13 -3.15 10.61 -19.92
C PHE A 13 -4.28 10.67 -20.88
N LEU A 14 -4.63 11.90 -21.23
CA LEU A 14 -5.66 12.16 -22.22
C LEU A 14 -4.95 12.69 -23.46
N LEU A 15 -4.85 11.81 -24.46
CA LEU A 15 -4.28 12.11 -25.76
C LEU A 15 -5.43 12.28 -26.75
N VAL A 16 -5.36 13.35 -27.52
CA VAL A 16 -6.31 13.64 -28.60
C VAL A 16 -5.57 13.64 -29.91
N ALA A 17 -6.10 12.89 -30.87
CA ALA A 17 -5.55 12.81 -32.21
C ALA A 17 -6.55 13.32 -33.26
N ASN A 18 -5.97 13.88 -34.32
CA ASN A 18 -6.58 14.17 -35.61
C ASN A 18 -5.58 13.65 -36.67
N GLN A 19 -6.04 13.32 -37.89
CA GLN A 19 -5.29 12.75 -39.03
C GLN A 19 -3.83 13.22 -39.23
N SER A 20 -3.47 14.41 -38.73
CA SER A 20 -2.12 14.98 -38.84
C SER A 20 -1.44 15.36 -37.50
N LYS A 21 -2.12 15.33 -36.35
CA LYS A 21 -1.58 15.83 -35.06
C LYS A 21 -2.12 15.06 -33.87
N ILE A 22 -1.22 14.55 -33.02
CA ILE A 22 -1.51 14.04 -31.68
C ILE A 22 -1.12 15.13 -30.66
N LYS A 23 -1.98 15.42 -29.69
CA LYS A 23 -1.66 16.33 -28.58
C LYS A 23 -1.99 15.70 -27.23
N ILE A 24 -1.12 15.93 -26.26
CA ILE A 24 -1.43 15.70 -24.84
C ILE A 24 -2.35 16.82 -24.39
N VAL A 25 -3.48 16.44 -23.81
CA VAL A 25 -4.41 17.38 -23.18
C VAL A 25 -3.85 17.67 -21.79
N THR A 26 -3.45 18.92 -21.56
CA THR A 26 -3.08 19.42 -20.24
C THR A 26 -4.23 20.26 -19.67
N PRO A 27 -4.28 20.44 -18.34
CA PRO A 27 -5.39 21.17 -17.71
C PRO A 27 -5.50 22.64 -18.17
N SER A 28 -4.39 23.23 -18.62
CA SER A 28 -4.30 24.59 -19.18
C SER A 28 -4.58 24.67 -20.69
N LEU A 29 -4.80 23.55 -21.37
CA LEU A 29 -4.89 23.49 -22.82
C LEU A 29 -6.34 23.70 -23.28
N SER A 30 -6.59 24.80 -23.99
CA SER A 30 -7.81 24.93 -24.79
C SER A 30 -7.62 24.18 -26.11
N LEU A 31 -8.39 23.12 -26.30
CA LEU A 31 -8.39 22.41 -27.57
C LEU A 31 -8.86 23.35 -28.69
N LYS A 32 -8.04 23.47 -29.75
CA LYS A 32 -8.30 24.34 -30.91
C LYS A 32 -8.91 23.59 -32.10
N PHE A 33 -9.15 22.29 -31.95
CA PHE A 33 -9.67 21.42 -32.99
C PHE A 33 -10.53 20.34 -32.35
N VAL A 34 -11.42 19.75 -33.14
CA VAL A 34 -12.23 18.60 -32.74
C VAL A 34 -11.38 17.33 -32.82
N PRO A 35 -11.26 16.55 -31.74
CA PRO A 35 -10.56 15.27 -31.77
C PRO A 35 -11.36 14.23 -32.58
N GLU A 36 -10.68 13.51 -33.47
CA GLU A 36 -11.25 12.32 -34.12
C GLU A 36 -11.02 11.07 -33.27
N GLU A 37 -9.98 11.09 -32.45
CA GLU A 37 -9.69 10.03 -31.50
C GLU A 37 -9.33 10.61 -30.14
N LEU A 38 -9.77 9.90 -29.10
CA LEU A 38 -9.47 10.15 -27.71
C LEU A 38 -8.88 8.88 -27.09
N LEU A 39 -7.66 8.99 -26.59
CA LEU A 39 -6.93 7.92 -25.91
C LEU A 39 -6.82 8.29 -24.44
N ILE A 40 -7.37 7.46 -23.56
CA ILE A 40 -7.30 7.61 -22.11
C ILE A 40 -6.43 6.49 -21.56
N TYR A 41 -5.21 6.81 -21.15
CA TYR A 41 -4.32 5.88 -20.47
C TYR A 41 -4.62 5.90 -18.99
N CYS A 42 -5.23 4.85 -18.46
CA CYS A 42 -5.51 4.70 -17.04
C CYS A 42 -4.31 4.13 -16.28
N ARG A 43 -4.29 4.32 -14.96
CA ARG A 43 -3.17 3.89 -14.10
C ARG A 43 -3.02 2.38 -13.96
N GLY A 44 -4.10 1.61 -14.09
CA GLY A 44 -4.13 0.14 -14.00
C GLY A 44 -3.87 -0.58 -15.33
N PHE A 45 -2.87 -0.16 -16.12
CA PHE A 45 -2.53 -0.76 -17.42
C PHE A 45 -3.64 -0.75 -18.50
N ARG A 46 -4.75 -0.03 -18.28
CA ARG A 46 -5.85 0.08 -19.26
C ARG A 46 -5.63 1.27 -20.19
N LEU A 47 -5.77 1.04 -21.49
CA LEU A 47 -5.89 2.07 -22.51
C LEU A 47 -7.32 2.05 -23.05
N MET A 48 -8.06 3.14 -22.87
CA MET A 48 -9.36 3.32 -23.53
C MET A 48 -9.17 4.15 -24.79
N HIS A 49 -9.48 3.57 -25.94
CA HIS A 49 -9.43 4.25 -27.23
C HIS A 49 -10.85 4.50 -27.73
N PHE A 50 -11.20 5.76 -27.86
CA PHE A 50 -12.47 6.21 -28.40
C PHE A 50 -12.23 6.81 -29.78
N HIS A 51 -12.96 6.32 -30.78
CA HIS A 51 -12.96 6.86 -32.12
C HIS A 51 -14.29 7.56 -32.39
N PHE A 52 -14.24 8.80 -32.84
CA PHE A 52 -15.42 9.61 -33.14
C PHE A 52 -15.62 9.70 -34.64
N SER A 53 -16.49 8.83 -35.17
CA SER A 53 -16.91 8.85 -36.57
C SER A 53 -17.63 10.16 -36.93
N ASP A 54 -17.75 10.46 -38.24
CA ASP A 54 -18.40 11.66 -38.80
C ASP A 54 -19.91 11.83 -38.49
N ASN A 55 -20.48 11.01 -37.61
CA ASN A 55 -21.91 10.94 -37.27
C ASN A 55 -22.40 12.05 -36.30
N GLY A 56 -21.75 13.21 -36.25
CA GLY A 56 -22.20 14.35 -35.46
C GLY A 56 -21.76 14.40 -33.99
N LEU A 57 -21.16 13.33 -33.44
CA LEU A 57 -20.66 13.26 -32.04
C LEU A 57 -19.39 14.09 -31.75
N LYS A 58 -18.92 14.80 -32.77
CA LYS A 58 -17.71 15.63 -32.77
C LYS A 58 -17.78 16.76 -31.74
N THR A 59 -18.96 17.34 -31.56
CA THR A 59 -19.17 18.45 -30.60
C THR A 59 -19.20 17.93 -29.16
N GLU A 60 -19.83 16.77 -28.91
CA GLU A 60 -19.78 16.11 -27.61
C GLU A 60 -18.37 15.66 -27.26
N ALA A 61 -17.61 15.08 -28.19
CA ALA A 61 -16.22 14.68 -27.99
C ALA A 61 -15.34 15.87 -27.56
N PHE A 62 -15.50 17.02 -28.21
CA PHE A 62 -14.81 18.26 -27.86
C PHE A 62 -15.23 18.78 -26.47
N SER A 63 -16.54 18.73 -26.16
CA SER A 63 -17.08 19.14 -24.86
C SER A 63 -16.62 18.24 -23.71
N MET A 64 -16.72 16.92 -23.88
CA MET A 64 -16.23 15.92 -22.92
C MET A 64 -14.74 16.10 -22.66
N THR A 65 -13.93 16.21 -23.72
CA THR A 65 -12.48 16.36 -23.60
C THR A 65 -12.10 17.63 -22.82
N ASN A 66 -12.70 18.78 -23.16
CA ASN A 66 -12.46 20.03 -22.45
C ASN A 66 -12.97 19.98 -20.99
N THR A 67 -14.09 19.28 -20.74
CA THR A 67 -14.65 19.11 -19.39
C THR A 67 -13.73 18.24 -18.54
N MET A 68 -13.20 17.14 -19.09
CA MET A 68 -12.22 16.27 -18.43
C MET A 68 -10.91 17.03 -18.14
N ALA A 69 -10.42 17.84 -19.10
CA ALA A 69 -9.23 18.68 -18.91
C ALA A 69 -9.43 19.74 -17.80
N LYS A 70 -10.60 20.38 -17.75
CA LYS A 70 -10.93 21.37 -16.70
C LYS A 70 -11.13 20.71 -15.33
N ASN A 71 -11.73 19.53 -15.27
CA ASN A 71 -11.85 18.77 -14.02
C ASN A 71 -10.49 18.30 -13.50
N GLN A 72 -9.51 18.03 -14.38
CA GLN A 72 -8.12 17.83 -13.94
C GLN A 72 -7.51 19.06 -13.24
N GLN A 73 -7.92 20.31 -13.57
CA GLN A 73 -7.49 21.52 -12.83
C GLN A 73 -8.13 21.63 -11.43
N LEU A 74 -9.39 21.23 -11.28
CA LEU A 74 -10.10 21.32 -10.00
C LEU A 74 -9.54 20.35 -8.94
N ILE A 75 -8.96 19.25 -9.39
CA ILE A 75 -8.39 18.22 -8.53
C ILE A 75 -6.96 18.58 -8.07
N SER A 76 -6.30 19.61 -8.61
CA SER A 76 -4.92 19.97 -8.26
C SER A 76 -4.76 20.86 -7.02
N SER A 77 -5.83 21.45 -6.47
CA SER A 77 -5.73 22.28 -5.26
C SER A 77 -5.97 21.47 -3.98
N VAL A 78 -5.02 21.54 -3.03
CA VAL A 78 -5.07 20.80 -1.74
C VAL A 78 -6.37 21.07 -0.97
N VAL A 79 -6.87 22.30 -1.02
CA VAL A 79 -8.11 22.70 -0.35
C VAL A 79 -9.34 22.03 -0.95
N GLN A 80 -9.39 21.87 -2.28
CA GLN A 80 -10.49 21.18 -2.94
C GLN A 80 -10.37 19.65 -2.83
N GLN A 81 -9.16 19.12 -2.71
CA GLN A 81 -8.88 17.70 -2.42
C GLN A 81 -9.46 17.30 -1.07
N GLU A 82 -9.15 18.08 -0.02
CA GLU A 82 -9.71 17.87 1.31
C GLU A 82 -11.24 18.04 1.31
N ALA A 83 -11.78 19.04 0.60
CA ALA A 83 -13.22 19.25 0.51
C ALA A 83 -13.95 18.10 -0.23
N MET A 84 -13.34 17.54 -1.28
CA MET A 84 -13.88 16.41 -2.03
C MET A 84 -13.89 15.15 -1.16
N LEU A 85 -12.76 14.78 -0.55
CA LEU A 85 -12.68 13.66 0.39
C LEU A 85 -13.72 13.80 1.53
N ARG A 86 -13.84 14.99 2.11
CA ARG A 86 -14.86 15.31 3.14
C ARG A 86 -16.29 15.21 2.65
N SER A 87 -16.56 15.41 1.36
CA SER A 87 -17.90 15.27 0.79
C SER A 87 -18.27 13.82 0.53
N LEU A 88 -17.29 12.99 0.16
CA LEU A 88 -17.46 11.57 -0.14
C LEU A 88 -17.74 10.76 1.14
N ASP A 89 -17.03 11.06 2.23
CA ASP A 89 -17.24 10.44 3.54
C ASP A 89 -18.67 10.67 4.12
N LYS A 90 -19.44 11.62 3.59
CA LYS A 90 -20.82 11.91 4.03
C LYS A 90 -21.88 11.02 3.38
N THR A 91 -21.53 10.22 2.37
CA THR A 91 -22.50 9.62 1.45
C THR A 91 -22.68 8.11 1.59
N GLU A 92 -21.88 7.41 2.41
CA GLU A 92 -21.94 5.95 2.48
C GLU A 92 -22.54 5.44 3.80
N ILE A 93 -23.74 4.87 3.70
CA ILE A 93 -24.29 3.96 4.70
C ILE A 93 -23.85 2.56 4.24
N ALA A 94 -22.80 1.98 4.83
CA ALA A 94 -22.41 0.63 4.48
C ALA A 94 -23.39 -0.39 5.04
N THR A 95 -23.79 -1.35 4.20
CA THR A 95 -24.40 -2.59 4.67
C THR A 95 -23.40 -3.35 5.55
N PRO A 96 -23.82 -3.93 6.69
CA PRO A 96 -22.95 -4.76 7.51
C PRO A 96 -22.36 -5.90 6.67
N MET A 97 -21.05 -6.13 6.79
CA MET A 97 -20.41 -7.28 6.16
C MET A 97 -20.89 -8.57 6.85
N ASP A 98 -21.18 -9.61 6.08
CA ASP A 98 -21.58 -10.93 6.61
C ASP A 98 -20.42 -11.71 7.28
N TYR A 99 -19.21 -11.14 7.31
CA TYR A 99 -18.02 -11.75 7.90
C TYR A 99 -17.22 -10.75 8.74
N PRO A 100 -16.65 -11.18 9.88
CA PRO A 100 -16.02 -10.29 10.87
C PRO A 100 -14.58 -9.95 10.46
N THR A 101 -14.40 -8.99 9.57
CA THR A 101 -13.08 -8.42 9.26
C THR A 101 -12.60 -7.57 10.43
N HIS A 102 -11.40 -7.85 10.94
CA HIS A 102 -10.77 -7.07 12.02
C HIS A 102 -10.13 -5.80 11.43
N MET A 103 -10.57 -4.65 11.91
CA MET A 103 -10.14 -3.34 11.38
C MET A 103 -8.89 -2.78 12.09
N PHE A 104 -8.50 -3.37 13.23
CA PHE A 104 -7.37 -2.94 14.05
C PHE A 104 -7.42 -1.44 14.44
N GLU A 105 -8.64 -0.95 14.70
CA GLU A 105 -8.92 0.42 15.15
C GLU A 105 -9.14 0.51 16.67
N SER A 106 -9.38 -0.64 17.33
CA SER A 106 -9.62 -0.75 18.78
C SER A 106 -8.62 -1.69 19.45
N ALA A 107 -8.43 -1.56 20.77
CA ALA A 107 -7.58 -2.48 21.54
C ALA A 107 -8.08 -3.93 21.44
N MET A 108 -9.40 -4.14 21.43
CA MET A 108 -10.04 -5.46 21.33
C MET A 108 -9.66 -6.20 20.04
N ASP A 109 -9.54 -5.48 18.91
CA ASP A 109 -9.12 -6.10 17.64
C ASP A 109 -7.73 -6.74 17.76
N TRP A 110 -6.81 -6.06 18.46
CA TRP A 110 -5.46 -6.55 18.71
C TRP A 110 -5.43 -7.68 19.75
N GLU A 111 -6.27 -7.61 20.78
CA GLU A 111 -6.43 -8.69 21.77
C GLU A 111 -6.95 -9.96 21.12
N ASN A 112 -7.96 -9.86 20.25
CA ASN A 112 -8.49 -10.99 19.49
C ASN A 112 -7.44 -11.62 18.58
N GLU A 113 -6.57 -10.82 17.96
CA GLU A 113 -5.47 -11.33 17.12
C GLU A 113 -4.38 -12.02 17.94
N ILE A 114 -4.05 -11.50 19.13
CA ILE A 114 -3.16 -12.16 20.09
C ILE A 114 -3.75 -13.51 20.51
N GLU A 115 -5.05 -13.57 20.82
CA GLU A 115 -5.74 -14.79 21.20
C GLU A 115 -5.75 -15.81 20.06
N ARG A 116 -6.13 -15.39 18.84
CA ARG A 116 -6.15 -16.24 17.64
C ARG A 116 -4.79 -16.91 17.39
N LEU A 117 -3.72 -16.17 17.61
CA LEU A 117 -2.35 -16.65 17.38
C LEU A 117 -1.70 -17.30 18.61
N GLY A 118 -2.38 -17.33 19.77
CA GLY A 118 -1.82 -17.88 21.00
C GLY A 118 -0.61 -17.11 21.55
N ALA A 119 -0.47 -15.82 21.18
CA ALA A 119 0.69 -14.98 21.46
C ALA A 119 0.70 -14.43 22.91
N THR A 120 0.43 -15.28 23.91
CA THR A 120 0.19 -14.92 25.33
C THR A 120 1.30 -14.14 26.03
N SER A 121 2.49 -14.12 25.43
CA SER A 121 3.66 -13.40 25.94
C SER A 121 3.66 -11.91 25.54
N TRP A 122 2.68 -11.50 24.74
CA TRP A 122 2.49 -10.16 24.20
C TRP A 122 1.20 -9.51 24.73
N ARG A 123 1.19 -8.19 24.83
CA ARG A 123 0.05 -7.39 25.27
C ARG A 123 -0.19 -6.19 24.36
N VAL A 124 -1.43 -5.74 24.31
CA VAL A 124 -1.78 -4.46 23.69
C VAL A 124 -1.34 -3.31 24.59
N THR A 125 -0.84 -2.23 24.00
CA THR A 125 -0.56 -0.98 24.70
C THR A 125 -1.37 0.18 24.10
N PRO A 126 -2.03 1.01 24.92
CA PRO A 126 -2.70 2.23 24.49
C PRO A 126 -1.75 3.44 24.45
N LEU A 127 -0.43 3.22 24.53
CA LEU A 127 0.55 4.30 24.67
C LEU A 127 0.49 5.36 23.56
N ASN A 128 0.02 4.98 22.36
CA ASN A 128 -0.13 5.87 21.22
C ASN A 128 -1.61 6.13 20.87
N GLU A 129 -2.55 5.94 21.80
CA GLU A 129 -4.00 6.08 21.55
C GLU A 129 -4.37 7.45 20.97
N ARG A 130 -3.67 8.50 21.42
CA ARG A 130 -3.82 9.88 20.94
C ARG A 130 -2.89 10.22 19.78
N CYS A 131 -2.07 9.29 19.30
CA CYS A 131 -1.06 9.49 18.24
C CYS A 131 -0.06 10.63 18.50
N ASP A 132 0.09 11.08 19.75
CA ASP A 132 1.02 12.16 20.14
C ASP A 132 2.47 11.67 20.19
N THR A 133 2.69 10.37 20.47
CA THR A 133 4.04 9.80 20.62
C THR A 133 4.68 9.51 19.26
N CYS A 134 3.90 8.93 18.35
CA CYS A 134 4.26 8.73 16.96
C CYS A 134 3.00 8.85 16.08
N THR A 135 2.93 9.92 15.28
CA THR A 135 1.76 10.23 14.44
C THR A 135 1.53 9.19 13.35
N SER A 136 2.59 8.52 12.91
CA SER A 136 2.50 7.51 11.85
C SER A 136 2.17 6.10 12.35
N LEU A 137 2.26 5.86 13.66
CA LEU A 137 2.03 4.56 14.27
C LEU A 137 0.55 4.39 14.63
N SER A 138 0.07 3.14 14.69
CA SER A 138 -1.28 2.83 15.13
C SER A 138 -1.55 3.32 16.55
N LYS A 139 -2.84 3.53 16.86
CA LYS A 139 -3.32 3.93 18.20
C LYS A 139 -2.97 2.90 19.25
N TYR A 140 -3.21 1.65 18.89
CA TYR A 140 -2.93 0.48 19.71
C TYR A 140 -1.94 -0.38 18.94
N PHE A 141 -0.98 -0.94 19.65
CA PHE A 141 0.00 -1.84 19.07
C PHE A 141 0.46 -2.83 20.14
N VAL A 142 1.19 -3.85 19.73
CA VAL A 142 1.49 -5.01 20.58
C VAL A 142 2.96 -5.01 20.98
N VAL A 143 3.20 -5.19 22.28
CA VAL A 143 4.51 -5.15 22.94
C VAL A 143 4.66 -6.29 23.95
N PRO A 144 5.88 -6.63 24.40
CA PRO A 144 6.07 -7.72 25.35
C PRO A 144 5.38 -7.46 26.69
N CYS A 145 4.74 -8.47 27.27
CA CYS A 145 4.04 -8.36 28.56
C CYS A 145 4.92 -7.81 29.69
N LYS A 146 6.21 -8.14 29.68
CA LYS A 146 7.18 -7.76 30.72
C LYS A 146 7.61 -6.31 30.66
N LEU A 147 7.38 -5.61 29.55
CA LEU A 147 7.80 -4.24 29.37
C LEU A 147 6.68 -3.28 29.74
N LEU A 148 6.91 -2.37 30.69
CA LEU A 148 5.90 -1.39 31.13
C LEU A 148 5.85 -0.19 30.17
N ASP A 149 4.68 0.45 30.07
CA ASP A 149 4.51 1.61 29.16
C ASP A 149 5.44 2.78 29.50
N ASN A 150 5.80 2.96 30.78
CA ASN A 150 6.74 4.01 31.18
C ASN A 150 8.16 3.77 30.65
N ASP A 151 8.61 2.52 30.65
CA ASP A 151 9.91 2.13 30.11
C ASP A 151 9.91 2.16 28.58
N LEU A 152 8.78 1.78 27.99
CA LEU A 152 8.54 1.80 26.55
C LEU A 152 8.61 3.23 25.97
N LYS A 153 8.05 4.23 26.66
CA LYS A 153 8.09 5.65 26.23
C LYS A 153 9.50 6.13 25.90
N ASN A 154 10.48 5.73 26.68
CA ASN A 154 11.87 6.15 26.51
C ASN A 154 12.52 5.53 25.26
N THR A 155 11.99 4.41 24.75
CA THR A 155 12.53 3.74 23.56
C THR A 155 12.24 4.50 22.25
N PHE A 156 11.16 5.28 22.17
CA PHE A 156 10.73 5.97 20.95
C PHE A 156 11.80 6.92 20.38
N ALA A 157 12.58 7.55 21.24
CA ALA A 157 13.63 8.49 20.80
C ALA A 157 14.79 7.82 20.05
N HIS A 158 14.92 6.49 20.16
CA HIS A 158 16.03 5.72 19.60
C HIS A 158 15.78 5.19 18.18
N PHE A 159 14.55 5.30 17.68
CA PHE A 159 14.16 4.81 16.36
C PHE A 159 13.80 5.97 15.43
N GLN A 160 14.11 5.82 14.16
CA GLN A 160 13.71 6.75 13.11
C GLN A 160 12.19 6.88 13.07
N GLN A 161 11.69 8.09 12.81
CA GLN A 161 10.27 8.44 12.88
C GLN A 161 9.57 8.08 14.20
N ARG A 162 10.34 7.76 15.26
CA ARG A 162 9.86 7.23 16.54
C ARG A 162 9.07 5.92 16.39
N ARG A 163 9.38 5.10 15.38
CA ARG A 163 8.67 3.84 15.13
C ARG A 163 9.43 2.66 15.70
N ILE A 164 9.13 2.41 16.97
CA ILE A 164 9.75 1.34 17.74
C ILE A 164 9.38 -0.06 17.22
N PRO A 165 10.16 -1.10 17.55
CA PRO A 165 9.78 -2.48 17.28
C PRO A 165 8.44 -2.82 17.92
N ARG A 166 7.59 -3.44 17.11
CA ARG A 166 6.29 -3.94 17.54
C ARG A 166 6.05 -5.31 16.95
N TRP A 167 5.25 -6.09 17.65
CA TRP A 167 4.82 -7.39 17.17
C TRP A 167 3.86 -7.25 15.97
N SER A 168 4.01 -8.15 15.02
CA SER A 168 3.21 -8.25 13.80
C SER A 168 2.51 -9.61 13.72
N TRP A 169 3.21 -10.70 14.07
CA TRP A 169 2.67 -12.05 13.98
C TRP A 169 3.43 -13.05 14.87
N HIS A 170 2.74 -14.10 15.33
CA HIS A 170 3.31 -15.21 16.08
C HIS A 170 3.22 -16.49 15.25
N HIS A 171 4.37 -17.12 15.00
CA HIS A 171 4.44 -18.38 14.27
C HIS A 171 4.00 -19.54 15.18
N PRO A 172 3.20 -20.52 14.70
CA PRO A 172 2.78 -21.68 15.51
C PRO A 172 3.94 -22.50 16.10
N GLY A 173 5.11 -22.45 15.47
CA GLY A 173 6.38 -23.02 15.97
C GLY A 173 7.08 -22.20 17.07
N GLY A 174 6.50 -21.08 17.51
CA GLY A 174 6.94 -20.28 18.65
C GLY A 174 7.86 -19.09 18.32
N GLY A 175 8.15 -18.81 17.05
CA GLY A 175 8.89 -17.60 16.64
C GLY A 175 8.00 -16.38 16.55
N ASP A 176 8.52 -15.19 16.86
CA ASP A 176 7.77 -13.93 16.77
C ASP A 176 8.30 -13.03 15.65
N LEU A 177 7.41 -12.54 14.81
CA LEU A 177 7.71 -11.55 13.78
C LEU A 177 7.42 -10.15 14.32
N LEU A 178 8.45 -9.31 14.29
CA LEU A 178 8.40 -7.91 14.65
C LEU A 178 8.77 -7.04 13.45
N ARG A 179 8.36 -5.78 13.50
CA ARG A 179 8.78 -4.75 12.54
C ARG A 179 9.10 -3.45 13.26
N SER A 180 10.13 -2.74 12.80
CA SER A 180 10.55 -1.46 13.36
C SER A 180 11.18 -0.56 12.32
N ALA A 181 11.21 0.75 12.59
CA ALA A 181 12.11 1.63 11.87
C ALA A 181 13.57 1.31 12.26
N GLY A 182 14.52 1.83 11.48
CA GLY A 182 15.94 1.77 11.81
C GLY A 182 16.28 2.58 13.06
N PHE A 183 17.45 2.32 13.64
CA PHE A 183 17.95 3.12 14.76
C PHE A 183 18.31 4.55 14.32
N GLN A 184 18.22 5.49 15.27
CA GLN A 184 18.82 6.81 15.12
C GLN A 184 20.35 6.67 15.08
N THR A 185 21.04 7.54 14.34
CA THR A 185 22.50 7.48 14.14
C THR A 185 23.32 7.57 15.43
N ASN A 186 22.76 8.19 16.48
CA ASN A 186 23.39 8.35 17.79
C ASN A 186 22.99 7.25 18.81
N THR A 187 22.14 6.31 18.40
CA THR A 187 21.74 5.18 19.24
C THR A 187 22.71 4.05 19.05
N ASP A 188 23.29 3.59 20.16
CA ASP A 188 24.12 2.40 20.23
C ASP A 188 23.33 1.33 21.01
N PRO A 189 22.69 0.36 20.31
CA PRO A 189 21.79 -0.62 20.92
C PRO A 189 22.50 -1.57 21.91
N ASP A 190 23.83 -1.63 21.88
CA ASP A 190 24.63 -2.49 22.75
C ASP A 190 24.98 -1.84 24.10
N LYS A 191 24.62 -0.57 24.30
CA LYS A 191 24.81 0.09 25.60
C LYS A 191 23.93 -0.52 26.69
N GLU A 192 24.54 -0.76 27.85
CA GLU A 192 23.91 -1.43 29.01
C GLU A 192 22.67 -0.71 29.56
N ASP A 193 22.51 0.59 29.29
CA ASP A 193 21.37 1.40 29.72
C ASP A 193 20.13 1.23 28.84
N LEU A 194 20.22 0.51 27.71
CA LEU A 194 19.11 0.29 26.77
C LEU A 194 18.37 -1.05 26.99
N ARG A 195 18.21 -1.47 28.25
CA ARG A 195 17.52 -2.71 28.64
C ARG A 195 16.10 -2.82 28.08
N SER A 196 15.39 -1.69 28.00
CA SER A 196 14.04 -1.63 27.42
C SER A 196 14.03 -1.92 25.92
N ILE A 197 15.03 -1.42 25.17
CA ILE A 197 15.17 -1.71 23.73
C ILE A 197 15.48 -3.18 23.53
N ARG A 198 16.42 -3.72 24.30
CA ARG A 198 16.73 -5.16 24.26
C ARG A 198 15.49 -6.00 24.55
N SER A 199 14.74 -5.67 25.60
CA SER A 199 13.51 -6.39 25.94
C SER A 199 12.45 -6.30 24.82
N LEU A 200 12.39 -5.16 24.12
CA LEU A 200 11.46 -4.95 23.02
C LEU A 200 11.82 -5.78 21.77
N LEU A 201 13.11 -5.86 21.42
CA LEU A 201 13.60 -6.63 20.28
C LEU A 201 13.48 -8.14 20.53
N PHE A 202 13.88 -8.60 21.71
CA PHE A 202 13.88 -10.02 22.06
C PHE A 202 12.48 -10.54 22.40
N GLY A 203 11.55 -9.65 22.79
CA GLY A 203 10.23 -10.07 23.28
C GLY A 203 10.37 -10.98 24.50
N ASN A 204 9.99 -12.25 24.35
CA ASN A 204 10.17 -13.28 25.37
C ASN A 204 11.20 -14.35 25.00
N HIS A 205 11.96 -14.12 23.94
CA HIS A 205 12.92 -15.07 23.41
C HIS A 205 14.33 -14.84 23.94
N SER A 206 15.15 -15.89 23.82
CA SER A 206 16.59 -15.81 24.15
C SER A 206 17.42 -15.22 23.01
N GLN A 207 16.86 -15.20 21.79
CA GLN A 207 17.51 -14.72 20.58
C GLN A 207 16.63 -13.70 19.85
N SER A 208 17.28 -12.72 19.24
CA SER A 208 16.66 -11.74 18.34
C SER A 208 17.54 -11.62 17.10
N VAL A 209 16.94 -11.73 15.92
CA VAL A 209 17.61 -11.52 14.63
C VAL A 209 17.02 -10.28 13.99
N ILE A 210 17.86 -9.30 13.70
CA ILE A 210 17.46 -8.10 12.96
C ILE A 210 17.78 -8.34 11.49
N ILE A 211 16.79 -8.11 10.63
CA ILE A 211 16.94 -8.21 9.17
C ILE A 211 16.72 -6.81 8.61
N ASP A 212 17.79 -6.18 8.13
CA ASP A 212 17.69 -4.94 7.36
C ASP A 212 17.15 -5.26 5.97
N THR A 213 15.93 -4.83 5.71
CA THR A 213 15.26 -5.04 4.42
C THR A 213 15.90 -4.23 3.30
N THR A 214 16.69 -3.20 3.60
CA THR A 214 17.33 -2.36 2.57
C THR A 214 18.53 -3.01 1.90
N GLU A 215 19.11 -4.07 2.49
CA GLU A 215 20.26 -4.77 1.92
C GLU A 215 19.87 -5.72 0.78
N ASP A 216 18.72 -6.40 0.92
CA ASP A 216 18.33 -7.51 0.03
C ASP A 216 17.11 -7.21 -0.87
N LEU A 217 16.36 -6.15 -0.58
CA LEU A 217 15.09 -5.83 -1.25
C LEU A 217 15.17 -4.49 -1.99
N PRO A 218 14.36 -4.30 -3.06
CA PRO A 218 14.38 -3.07 -3.82
C PRO A 218 13.94 -1.87 -2.98
N SER A 219 14.57 -0.73 -3.19
CA SER A 219 14.10 0.53 -2.59
C SER A 219 12.77 0.97 -3.22
N VAL A 220 12.05 1.87 -2.53
CA VAL A 220 10.83 2.50 -3.05
C VAL A 220 11.06 3.13 -4.44
N ALA A 221 12.24 3.71 -4.68
CA ALA A 221 12.63 4.30 -5.95
C ALA A 221 12.88 3.25 -7.04
N ASP A 222 13.51 2.13 -6.69
CA ASP A 222 13.75 1.02 -7.63
C ASP A 222 12.44 0.40 -8.09
N ILE A 223 11.49 0.18 -7.17
CA ILE A 223 10.15 -0.33 -7.48
C ILE A 223 9.44 0.61 -8.45
N GLN A 224 9.50 1.93 -8.24
CA GLN A 224 8.90 2.91 -9.14
C GLN A 224 9.56 2.89 -10.52
N ALA A 225 10.89 2.90 -10.58
CA ALA A 225 11.62 2.86 -11.84
C ALA A 225 11.31 1.58 -12.64
N SER A 226 11.24 0.44 -11.95
CA SER A 226 10.89 -0.85 -12.52
C SER A 226 9.46 -0.85 -13.10
N PHE A 227 8.50 -0.37 -12.32
CA PHE A 227 7.10 -0.27 -12.75
C PHE A 227 6.92 0.64 -13.98
N LEU A 228 7.61 1.77 -14.03
CA LEU A 228 7.53 2.68 -15.18
C LEU A 228 8.00 2.01 -16.47
N LYS A 229 9.05 1.18 -16.40
CA LYS A 229 9.53 0.39 -17.54
C LYS A 229 8.53 -0.70 -17.94
N LEU A 230 8.00 -1.45 -16.98
CA LEU A 230 6.99 -2.50 -17.23
C LEU A 230 5.74 -1.91 -17.88
N ARG A 231 5.23 -0.82 -17.34
CA ARG A 231 4.04 -0.14 -17.88
C ARG A 231 4.28 0.40 -19.29
N ALA A 232 5.46 0.97 -19.57
CA ALA A 232 5.81 1.40 -20.91
C ALA A 232 5.82 0.23 -21.92
N LEU A 233 6.28 -0.96 -21.49
CA LEU A 233 6.26 -2.17 -22.30
C LEU A 233 4.82 -2.62 -22.61
N CYS A 234 3.94 -2.63 -21.61
CA CYS A 234 2.54 -3.07 -21.75
C CYS A 234 1.66 -2.07 -22.53
N CYS A 235 1.98 -0.78 -22.51
CA CYS A 235 1.21 0.27 -23.18
C CYS A 235 1.82 0.71 -24.52
N SER A 236 2.73 -0.07 -25.09
CA SER A 236 3.36 0.23 -26.39
C SER A 236 2.37 0.05 -27.55
N ASP A 237 2.47 0.94 -28.54
CA ASP A 237 1.61 1.01 -29.73
C ASP A 237 1.71 -0.29 -30.55
N THR A 238 0.60 -1.03 -30.66
CA THR A 238 0.50 -2.36 -31.33
C THR A 238 0.76 -2.28 -32.85
N SER A 239 0.89 -1.07 -33.41
CA SER A 239 1.12 -0.83 -34.84
C SER A 239 2.46 -1.36 -35.36
N THR A 240 3.46 -1.57 -34.50
CA THR A 240 4.72 -2.22 -34.86
C THR A 240 4.89 -3.54 -34.09
N PRO A 241 4.80 -4.71 -34.76
CA PRO A 241 5.02 -5.99 -34.09
C PRO A 241 6.46 -6.08 -33.58
N VAL A 242 6.63 -6.21 -32.26
CA VAL A 242 7.91 -6.48 -31.62
C VAL A 242 8.11 -8.00 -31.62
N SER A 243 9.32 -8.48 -31.95
CA SER A 243 9.61 -9.91 -31.83
C SER A 243 9.50 -10.37 -30.38
N ASN A 244 9.06 -11.62 -30.16
CA ASN A 244 8.89 -12.18 -28.81
C ASN A 244 10.19 -12.12 -27.99
N GLU A 245 11.34 -12.41 -28.60
CA GLU A 245 12.65 -12.34 -27.94
C GLU A 245 12.97 -10.95 -27.41
N LYS A 246 12.69 -9.91 -28.21
CA LYS A 246 12.91 -8.53 -27.81
C LYS A 246 11.93 -8.10 -26.72
N TRP A 247 10.69 -8.58 -26.77
CA TRP A 247 9.72 -8.32 -25.71
C TRP A 247 10.15 -8.95 -24.38
N LEU A 248 10.60 -10.21 -24.39
CA LEU A 248 11.12 -10.90 -23.20
C LEU A 248 12.36 -10.20 -22.63
N SER A 249 13.29 -9.78 -23.49
CA SER A 249 14.47 -9.02 -23.06
C SER A 249 14.10 -7.66 -22.45
N ASN A 250 13.10 -6.95 -23.01
CA ASN A 250 12.61 -5.71 -22.43
C ASN A 250 11.88 -5.95 -21.09
N LEU A 251 11.16 -7.06 -20.95
CA LEU A 251 10.52 -7.46 -19.71
C LEU A 251 11.56 -7.72 -18.63
N GLU A 252 12.61 -8.48 -18.94
CA GLU A 252 13.76 -8.70 -18.05
C GLU A 252 14.43 -7.37 -17.66
N GLY A 253 14.67 -6.48 -18.63
CA GLY A 253 15.24 -5.14 -18.39
C GLY A 253 14.36 -4.20 -17.56
N SER A 254 13.10 -4.56 -17.28
CA SER A 254 12.25 -3.86 -16.32
C SER A 254 12.61 -4.19 -14.87
N HIS A 255 13.22 -5.34 -14.60
CA HIS A 255 13.48 -5.90 -13.26
C HIS A 255 12.25 -6.13 -12.37
N TRP A 256 11.03 -6.00 -12.90
CA TRP A 256 9.83 -6.17 -12.08
C TRP A 256 9.71 -7.59 -11.52
N LEU A 257 9.93 -8.59 -12.38
CA LEU A 257 9.92 -9.99 -11.97
C LEU A 257 11.10 -10.35 -11.06
N ASP A 258 12.24 -9.66 -11.17
CA ASP A 258 13.35 -9.81 -10.23
C ASP A 258 12.94 -9.33 -8.83
N HIS A 259 12.24 -8.21 -8.73
CA HIS A 259 11.73 -7.69 -7.47
C HIS A 259 10.69 -8.63 -6.85
N VAL A 260 9.72 -9.12 -7.63
CA VAL A 260 8.75 -10.13 -7.19
C VAL A 260 9.46 -11.38 -6.65
N ARG A 261 10.44 -11.91 -7.40
CA ARG A 261 11.25 -13.06 -6.97
C ARG A 261 11.98 -12.79 -5.66
N SER A 262 12.68 -11.66 -5.54
CA SER A 262 13.46 -11.32 -4.34
C SER A 262 12.56 -11.19 -3.09
N CYS A 263 11.40 -10.54 -3.22
CA CYS A 263 10.42 -10.43 -2.14
C CYS A 263 9.92 -11.80 -1.68
N LEU A 264 9.49 -12.66 -2.61
CA LEU A 264 9.01 -14.01 -2.29
C LEU A 264 10.11 -14.89 -1.67
N LYS A 265 11.33 -14.83 -2.22
CA LYS A 265 12.49 -15.55 -1.69
C LYS A 265 12.78 -15.13 -0.25
N LYS A 266 12.88 -13.82 0.01
CA LYS A 266 13.16 -13.29 1.35
C LYS A 266 12.04 -13.62 2.34
N ALA A 267 10.77 -13.57 1.90
CA ALA A 267 9.64 -13.90 2.75
C ALA A 267 9.68 -15.38 3.15
N SER A 268 10.04 -16.27 2.22
CA SER A 268 10.25 -17.70 2.50
C SER A 268 11.40 -17.92 3.48
N GLU A 269 12.53 -17.22 3.34
CA GLU A 269 13.65 -17.29 4.29
C GLU A 269 13.24 -16.85 5.71
N VAL A 270 12.50 -15.74 5.82
CA VAL A 270 11.97 -15.25 7.11
C VAL A 270 11.00 -16.24 7.72
N SER A 271 10.08 -16.82 6.94
CA SER A 271 9.17 -17.88 7.40
C SER A 271 9.93 -19.10 7.93
N MET A 272 11.01 -19.51 7.25
CA MET A 272 11.85 -20.62 7.73
C MET A 272 12.52 -20.28 9.06
N LEU A 273 13.09 -19.08 9.21
CA LEU A 273 13.70 -18.64 10.47
C LEU A 273 12.69 -18.60 11.63
N LEU A 274 11.45 -18.16 11.37
CA LEU A 274 10.37 -18.18 12.37
C LEU A 274 9.95 -19.60 12.76
N SER A 275 10.01 -20.54 11.82
CA SER A 275 9.64 -21.94 12.06
C SER A 275 10.59 -22.69 12.99
N GLU A 276 11.84 -22.23 13.09
CA GLU A 276 12.82 -22.77 14.04
C GLU A 276 12.50 -22.42 15.52
N GLY A 277 11.61 -21.46 15.74
CA GLY A 277 11.13 -21.07 17.07
C GLY A 277 12.17 -20.37 17.97
N ASN A 278 11.74 -20.05 19.20
CA ASN A 278 12.56 -19.50 20.28
C ASN A 278 13.36 -18.22 19.94
N ARG A 279 12.88 -17.44 18.97
CA ARG A 279 13.51 -16.20 18.52
C ARG A 279 12.49 -15.17 18.04
N SER A 280 12.86 -13.91 18.21
CA SER A 280 12.24 -12.80 17.51
C SER A 280 12.97 -12.53 16.19
N ILE A 281 12.23 -12.31 15.11
CA ILE A 281 12.75 -11.77 13.86
C ILE A 281 12.24 -10.34 13.71
N VAL A 282 13.13 -9.36 13.69
CA VAL A 282 12.79 -7.94 13.57
C VAL A 282 13.12 -7.47 12.16
N LEU A 283 12.10 -7.16 11.36
CA LEU A 283 12.29 -6.52 10.06
C LEU A 283 12.52 -5.02 10.26
N GLN A 284 13.63 -4.52 9.73
CA GLN A 284 14.00 -3.11 9.79
C GLN A 284 14.04 -2.49 8.40
N GLU A 285 13.50 -1.28 8.31
CA GLU A 285 13.71 -0.34 7.20
C GLU A 285 13.73 1.08 7.78
N PRO A 286 14.16 2.12 7.05
CA PRO A 286 14.33 3.46 7.60
C PRO A 286 13.07 4.03 8.28
N GLU A 287 11.90 3.91 7.64
CA GLU A 287 10.66 4.46 8.18
C GLU A 287 9.62 3.41 8.61
N ASP A 288 9.81 2.12 8.35
CA ASP A 288 8.84 1.06 8.67
C ASP A 288 7.42 1.32 8.14
N ARG A 289 7.32 1.70 6.88
CA ARG A 289 6.06 2.10 6.25
C ARG A 289 5.88 1.59 4.83
N ASP A 290 6.87 0.93 4.23
CA ASP A 290 6.84 0.47 2.86
C ASP A 290 7.22 -1.01 2.76
N ILE A 291 8.52 -1.32 2.71
CA ILE A 291 9.02 -2.68 2.48
C ILE A 291 8.70 -3.58 3.67
N ASN A 292 8.71 -3.05 4.90
CA ASN A 292 8.26 -3.83 6.05
C ASN A 292 6.76 -4.20 5.98
N CYS A 293 5.90 -3.36 5.39
CA CYS A 293 4.49 -3.69 5.16
C CYS A 293 4.36 -4.87 4.19
N LEU A 294 5.09 -4.80 3.08
CA LEU A 294 5.16 -5.87 2.08
C LEU A 294 5.66 -7.17 2.70
N MET A 295 6.79 -7.12 3.39
CA MET A 295 7.46 -8.31 3.91
C MET A 295 6.69 -8.98 5.03
N THR A 296 6.20 -8.23 6.02
CA THR A 296 5.38 -8.80 7.10
C THR A 296 4.09 -9.42 6.58
N SER A 297 3.49 -8.81 5.54
CA SER A 297 2.31 -9.36 4.88
C SER A 297 2.61 -10.65 4.13
N LEU A 298 3.70 -10.70 3.33
CA LEU A 298 4.06 -11.91 2.59
C LEU A 298 4.40 -13.08 3.51
N VAL A 299 5.16 -12.84 4.59
CA VAL A 299 5.48 -13.88 5.58
C VAL A 299 4.19 -14.48 6.16
N GLN A 300 3.19 -13.65 6.47
CA GLN A 300 1.88 -14.11 6.95
C GLN A 300 1.10 -14.86 5.86
N VAL A 301 1.05 -14.37 4.62
CA VAL A 301 0.41 -15.07 3.48
C VAL A 301 1.01 -16.46 3.25
N LEU A 302 2.34 -16.60 3.37
CA LEU A 302 3.03 -17.87 3.19
C LEU A 302 2.81 -18.84 4.36
N SER A 303 2.62 -18.33 5.59
CA SER A 303 2.70 -19.14 6.81
C SER A 303 1.36 -19.34 7.53
N ASP A 304 0.40 -18.43 7.38
CA ASP A 304 -0.87 -18.41 8.12
C ASP A 304 -2.05 -18.70 7.18
N PRO A 305 -2.73 -19.87 7.28
CA PRO A 305 -3.93 -20.17 6.51
C PRO A 305 -5.05 -19.13 6.66
N HIS A 306 -5.18 -18.49 7.83
CA HIS A 306 -6.20 -17.46 8.04
C HIS A 306 -6.01 -16.29 7.07
N SER A 307 -4.78 -15.87 6.82
CA SER A 307 -4.46 -14.77 5.91
C SER A 307 -4.78 -15.06 4.43
N ARG A 308 -5.13 -16.30 4.08
CA ARG A 308 -5.55 -16.72 2.73
C ARG A 308 -7.07 -16.84 2.57
N THR A 309 -7.81 -16.61 3.65
CA THR A 309 -9.27 -16.40 3.62
C THR A 309 -9.59 -14.97 3.20
N LEU A 310 -10.82 -14.72 2.74
CA LEU A 310 -11.26 -13.37 2.37
C LEU A 310 -11.17 -12.43 3.59
N SER A 311 -11.78 -12.79 4.71
CA SER A 311 -11.76 -11.97 5.93
C SER A 311 -10.36 -11.81 6.52
N GLY A 312 -9.55 -12.87 6.53
CA GLY A 312 -8.19 -12.79 7.06
C GLY A 312 -7.24 -11.99 6.17
N PHE A 313 -7.38 -12.03 4.85
CA PHE A 313 -6.59 -11.17 3.96
C PHE A 313 -6.98 -9.70 4.09
N GLN A 314 -8.28 -9.40 4.22
CA GLN A 314 -8.75 -8.04 4.51
C GLN A 314 -8.17 -7.53 5.85
N SER A 315 -8.23 -8.37 6.88
CA SER A 315 -7.67 -8.08 8.21
C SER A 315 -6.15 -7.88 8.14
N LEU A 316 -5.44 -8.66 7.33
CA LEU A 316 -4.00 -8.50 7.07
C LEU A 316 -3.69 -7.14 6.44
N VAL A 317 -4.43 -6.74 5.40
CA VAL A 317 -4.27 -5.42 4.76
C VAL A 317 -4.57 -4.30 5.76
N GLN A 318 -5.63 -4.45 6.57
CA GLN A 318 -5.94 -3.49 7.63
C GLN A 318 -4.81 -3.37 8.65
N LYS A 319 -4.26 -4.49 9.13
CA LYS A 319 -3.17 -4.53 10.12
C LYS A 319 -1.86 -3.96 9.57
N GLU A 320 -1.34 -4.57 8.50
CA GLU A 320 0.05 -4.37 8.06
C GLU A 320 0.27 -3.20 7.11
N TRP A 321 -0.80 -2.63 6.57
CA TRP A 321 -0.74 -1.47 5.67
C TRP A 321 -1.48 -0.27 6.25
N VAL A 322 -2.77 -0.45 6.53
CA VAL A 322 -3.66 0.66 6.85
C VAL A 322 -3.47 1.18 8.27
N SER A 323 -3.36 0.28 9.26
CA SER A 323 -3.11 0.58 10.68
C SER A 323 -1.61 0.82 10.93
N ALA A 324 -0.74 0.08 10.22
CA ALA A 324 0.71 0.33 10.23
C ALA A 324 1.10 1.70 9.65
N GLY A 325 0.23 2.34 8.87
CA GLY A 325 0.41 3.70 8.37
C GLY A 325 1.21 3.78 7.07
N HIS A 326 1.07 2.82 6.17
CA HIS A 326 1.61 2.94 4.81
C HIS A 326 1.08 4.23 4.14
N PRO A 327 1.94 5.08 3.57
CA PRO A 327 1.56 6.38 3.05
C PRO A 327 0.86 6.29 1.68
N PHE A 328 -0.35 5.69 1.63
CA PHE A 328 -1.08 5.42 0.39
C PHE A 328 -1.26 6.66 -0.50
N MET A 329 -1.68 7.81 0.04
CA MET A 329 -1.88 9.02 -0.77
C MET A 329 -0.59 9.58 -1.37
N GLN A 330 0.53 9.46 -0.67
CA GLN A 330 1.85 9.87 -1.15
C GLN A 330 2.42 8.88 -2.17
N ARG A 331 2.30 7.57 -1.93
CA ARG A 331 2.80 6.51 -2.82
C ARG A 331 1.97 6.39 -4.09
N ILE A 332 0.65 6.56 -3.97
CA ILE A 332 -0.25 6.68 -5.11
C ILE A 332 -0.13 8.08 -5.71
N ASN A 333 0.19 9.15 -4.98
CA ASN A 333 0.39 10.47 -5.60
C ASN A 333 -0.80 10.89 -6.51
N HIS A 334 -2.04 10.68 -6.02
CA HIS A 334 -3.31 10.98 -6.72
C HIS A 334 -3.41 12.41 -7.24
N PHE A 335 -2.61 13.32 -6.70
CA PHE A 335 -2.69 14.73 -7.03
C PHE A 335 -1.41 15.27 -7.65
N LYS A 336 -0.45 14.39 -7.97
CA LYS A 336 0.82 14.73 -8.62
C LYS A 336 1.55 15.90 -7.95
N GLN A 337 1.60 15.86 -6.62
CA GLN A 337 2.30 16.86 -5.82
C GLN A 337 3.82 16.69 -5.90
N SER A 338 4.31 15.44 -5.94
CA SER A 338 5.74 15.11 -6.08
C SER A 338 5.92 13.72 -6.65
N ASP A 339 6.60 13.60 -7.78
CA ASP A 339 6.92 12.30 -8.40
C ASP A 339 8.03 11.55 -7.64
N LYS A 340 8.72 12.20 -6.70
CA LYS A 340 9.84 11.59 -5.95
C LYS A 340 9.40 10.47 -5.01
N GLU A 341 8.14 10.53 -4.56
CA GLU A 341 7.61 9.68 -3.51
C GLU A 341 6.62 8.63 -4.04
N GLU A 342 6.28 8.71 -5.33
CA GLU A 342 5.37 7.78 -5.98
C GLU A 342 6.03 6.42 -6.16
N SER A 343 5.34 5.35 -5.74
CA SER A 343 5.84 3.99 -5.92
C SER A 343 4.72 2.96 -5.72
N PRO A 344 4.60 1.94 -6.58
CA PRO A 344 3.55 0.93 -6.54
C PRO A 344 3.90 -0.22 -5.57
N VAL A 345 4.35 0.09 -4.36
CA VAL A 345 4.77 -0.90 -3.35
C VAL A 345 3.63 -1.88 -3.03
N PHE A 346 2.40 -1.36 -2.86
CA PHE A 346 1.22 -2.21 -2.62
C PHE A 346 0.88 -3.10 -3.81
N LEU A 347 1.05 -2.62 -5.05
CA LEU A 347 0.86 -3.46 -6.25
C LEU A 347 1.94 -4.56 -6.33
N LEU A 348 3.20 -4.27 -5.98
CA LEU A 348 4.24 -5.29 -5.92
C LEU A 348 3.87 -6.40 -4.92
N PHE A 349 3.31 -6.03 -3.76
CA PHE A 349 2.76 -7.00 -2.82
C PHE A 349 1.64 -7.84 -3.43
N LEU A 350 0.66 -7.21 -4.09
CA LEU A 350 -0.46 -7.94 -4.72
C LEU A 350 0.02 -8.88 -5.85
N ASP A 351 1.03 -8.48 -6.62
CA ASP A 351 1.65 -9.35 -7.63
C ASP A 351 2.31 -10.57 -6.96
N CYS A 352 3.08 -10.37 -5.89
CA CYS A 352 3.66 -11.47 -5.11
C CYS A 352 2.57 -12.44 -4.60
N VAL A 353 1.44 -11.93 -4.09
CA VAL A 353 0.30 -12.77 -3.67
C VAL A 353 -0.32 -13.49 -4.86
N TRP A 354 -0.46 -12.83 -6.01
CA TRP A 354 -0.94 -13.44 -7.24
C TRP A 354 -0.03 -14.59 -7.69
N GLN A 355 1.30 -14.46 -7.61
CA GLN A 355 2.23 -15.56 -7.92
C GLN A 355 1.99 -16.78 -7.02
N CYS A 356 1.73 -16.56 -5.72
CA CYS A 356 1.38 -17.63 -4.78
C CYS A 356 0.03 -18.27 -5.12
N LEU A 357 -0.97 -17.46 -5.48
CA LEU A 357 -2.30 -17.92 -5.89
C LEU A 357 -2.24 -18.77 -7.17
N GLN A 358 -1.41 -18.40 -8.14
CA GLN A 358 -1.20 -19.18 -9.36
C GLN A 358 -0.54 -20.53 -9.07
N GLN A 359 0.44 -20.57 -8.16
CA GLN A 359 1.13 -21.80 -7.78
C GLN A 359 0.28 -22.72 -6.89
N PHE A 360 -0.59 -22.15 -6.06
CA PHE A 360 -1.43 -22.88 -5.11
C PHE A 360 -2.91 -22.45 -5.17
N PRO A 361 -3.64 -22.70 -6.27
CA PRO A 361 -4.99 -22.16 -6.46
C PRO A 361 -6.01 -22.58 -5.40
N THR A 362 -5.86 -23.78 -4.83
CA THR A 362 -6.77 -24.32 -3.80
C THR A 362 -6.45 -23.84 -2.38
N ALA A 363 -5.36 -23.08 -2.22
CA ALA A 363 -4.91 -22.59 -0.92
C ALA A 363 -5.50 -21.23 -0.54
N PHE A 364 -6.16 -20.55 -1.49
CA PHE A 364 -6.73 -19.22 -1.34
C PHE A 364 -8.24 -19.28 -1.53
N GLU A 365 -8.98 -18.60 -0.66
CA GLU A 365 -10.43 -18.47 -0.77
C GLU A 365 -10.84 -17.47 -1.85
N PHE A 366 -10.00 -16.45 -2.08
CA PHE A 366 -10.23 -15.40 -3.06
C PHE A 366 -9.51 -15.69 -4.38
N THR A 367 -9.89 -14.96 -5.44
CA THR A 367 -9.40 -15.14 -6.80
C THR A 367 -8.55 -13.96 -7.28
N GLU A 368 -7.96 -14.07 -8.47
CA GLU A 368 -7.33 -12.94 -9.15
C GLU A 368 -8.24 -11.72 -9.27
N SER A 369 -9.53 -11.92 -9.55
CA SER A 369 -10.51 -10.83 -9.64
C SER A 369 -10.59 -10.01 -8.36
N TYR A 370 -10.47 -10.66 -7.21
CA TYR A 370 -10.45 -9.97 -5.91
C TYR A 370 -9.18 -9.11 -5.76
N LEU A 371 -8.00 -9.64 -6.11
CA LEU A 371 -6.74 -8.88 -6.04
C LEU A 371 -6.76 -7.66 -6.98
N LEU A 372 -7.30 -7.82 -8.19
CA LEU A 372 -7.48 -6.72 -9.14
C LEU A 372 -8.44 -5.66 -8.61
N ALA A 373 -9.57 -6.08 -8.03
CA ALA A 373 -10.53 -5.14 -7.49
C ALA A 373 -10.01 -4.41 -6.24
N LEU A 374 -9.21 -5.08 -5.41
CA LEU A 374 -8.49 -4.46 -4.30
C LEU A 374 -7.49 -3.43 -4.81
N HIS A 375 -6.69 -3.75 -5.83
CA HIS A 375 -5.80 -2.79 -6.49
C HIS A 375 -6.58 -1.57 -7.03
N ASP A 376 -7.66 -1.81 -7.78
CA ASP A 376 -8.50 -0.74 -8.34
C ASP A 376 -9.10 0.15 -7.23
N SER A 377 -9.44 -0.44 -6.07
CA SER A 377 -9.97 0.31 -4.92
C SER A 377 -8.96 1.30 -4.32
N THR A 378 -7.66 1.08 -4.45
CA THR A 378 -6.65 2.05 -4.01
C THR A 378 -6.69 3.35 -4.81
N TYR A 379 -7.16 3.26 -6.06
CA TYR A 379 -7.37 4.42 -6.91
C TYR A 379 -8.75 5.04 -6.76
N ASN A 380 -9.66 4.35 -6.07
CA ASN A 380 -11.02 4.80 -5.86
C ASN A 380 -11.10 5.66 -4.60
N LEU A 381 -11.21 6.99 -4.77
CA LEU A 381 -11.34 7.93 -3.65
C LEU A 381 -12.67 7.80 -2.87
N PHE A 382 -13.65 7.07 -3.40
CA PHE A 382 -14.87 6.72 -2.67
C PHE A 382 -14.62 5.60 -1.64
N CYS A 383 -13.54 4.83 -1.76
CA CYS A 383 -13.16 3.85 -0.75
C CYS A 383 -12.26 4.50 0.31
N SER A 384 -12.83 4.82 1.48
CA SER A 384 -12.12 5.51 2.57
C SER A 384 -10.94 4.74 3.19
N THR A 385 -10.79 3.44 2.88
CA THR A 385 -9.72 2.59 3.44
C THR A 385 -8.33 3.11 3.08
N PHE A 386 -8.13 3.56 1.84
CA PHE A 386 -6.80 3.91 1.32
C PHE A 386 -6.55 5.42 1.22
N THR A 387 -7.45 6.27 1.72
CA THR A 387 -7.45 7.74 1.49
C THR A 387 -6.52 8.57 2.39
N HIS A 388 -5.70 7.93 3.21
CA HIS A 388 -4.86 8.62 4.21
C HIS A 388 -3.43 8.10 4.20
N ASN A 389 -2.47 8.91 4.64
CA ASN A 389 -1.07 8.49 4.74
C ASN A 389 -0.76 7.83 6.08
N CYS A 390 -1.45 8.21 7.16
CA CYS A 390 -1.18 7.64 8.47
C CYS A 390 -2.41 7.64 9.39
N PRO A 391 -2.35 6.92 10.54
CA PRO A 391 -3.45 6.88 11.52
C PRO A 391 -3.83 8.26 12.05
N TRP A 392 -2.86 9.15 12.29
CA TRP A 392 -3.13 10.51 12.75
C TRP A 392 -3.95 11.34 11.75
N ASP A 393 -3.62 11.25 10.46
CA ASP A 393 -4.38 11.93 9.40
C ASP A 393 -5.83 11.46 9.39
N ARG A 394 -6.06 10.15 9.56
CA ARG A 394 -7.41 9.56 9.60
C ARG A 394 -8.23 10.06 10.80
N ILE A 395 -7.60 10.20 11.97
CA ILE A 395 -8.24 10.75 13.17
C ILE A 395 -8.62 12.21 12.95
N ARG A 396 -7.69 13.02 12.44
CA ARG A 396 -7.94 14.45 12.18
C ARG A 396 -9.01 14.65 11.10
N GLY A 397 -9.00 13.84 10.05
CA GLY A 397 -10.06 13.80 9.04
C GLY A 397 -11.43 13.53 9.66
N SER A 398 -11.48 12.64 10.65
CA SER A 398 -12.71 12.27 11.37
C SER A 398 -13.18 13.33 12.40
N GLN A 399 -12.27 14.04 13.07
CA GLN A 399 -12.62 15.01 14.14
C GLN A 399 -13.26 16.32 13.62
N VAL A 400 -13.09 16.65 12.34
CA VAL A 400 -13.83 17.75 11.70
C VAL A 400 -15.30 17.36 11.44
N ILE A 401 -15.65 16.09 11.61
CA ILE A 401 -16.99 15.52 11.45
C ILE A 401 -17.60 15.30 12.84
N SER A 402 -17.99 16.37 13.51
CA SER A 402 -18.79 16.29 14.74
C SER A 402 -20.28 16.12 14.40
N VAL A 403 -20.68 14.95 13.90
CA VAL A 403 -22.08 14.49 13.86
C VAL A 403 -22.12 12.99 14.18
N PRO A 404 -22.99 12.53 15.10
CA PRO A 404 -22.99 11.14 15.54
C PRO A 404 -23.73 10.27 14.51
N TYR A 405 -23.00 9.58 13.64
CA TYR A 405 -23.55 8.44 12.90
C TYR A 405 -22.53 7.31 12.86
N ASN A 406 -23.02 6.10 13.15
CA ASN A 406 -22.30 4.84 12.93
C ASN A 406 -21.97 4.72 11.45
N ILE A 407 -20.75 5.11 11.06
CA ILE A 407 -20.17 4.75 9.77
C ILE A 407 -19.72 3.30 9.94
N SER A 408 -20.57 2.35 9.56
CA SER A 408 -20.07 1.07 9.10
C SER A 408 -19.15 1.40 7.91
N LYS A 409 -17.84 1.19 8.07
CA LYS A 409 -16.85 1.35 7.00
C LYS A 409 -16.84 0.03 6.23
N GLY A 410 -17.55 -0.03 5.11
CA GLY A 410 -17.56 -1.22 4.27
C GLY A 410 -16.17 -1.43 3.65
N PHE A 411 -15.50 -2.52 3.99
CA PHE A 411 -14.36 -2.98 3.21
C PHE A 411 -14.91 -3.43 1.86
N VAL A 412 -14.65 -2.67 0.80
CA VAL A 412 -14.93 -3.07 -0.59
C VAL A 412 -16.35 -3.62 -0.76
N LEU A 413 -17.36 -2.74 -0.65
CA LEU A 413 -18.77 -3.09 -0.91
C LEU A 413 -19.09 -3.44 -2.37
N TRP A 414 -18.09 -3.47 -3.26
CA TRP A 414 -18.27 -3.61 -4.70
C TRP A 414 -17.63 -4.86 -5.29
N VAL A 415 -17.22 -5.83 -4.47
CA VAL A 415 -16.56 -7.05 -4.95
C VAL A 415 -17.28 -8.28 -4.40
N GLN A 416 -18.43 -8.55 -5.02
CA GLN A 416 -19.01 -9.88 -5.13
C GLN A 416 -19.27 -10.18 -6.61
#